data_AF-A0A3D4GUH2-F1
#
_entry.id   AF-A0A3D4GUH2-F1
#
_cell.length_a   1.000
_cell.length_b   1.000
_cell.length_c   1.000
_cell.angle_alpha   90.00
_cell.angle_beta   90.00
_cell.angle_gamma   90.00
#
_symmetry.space_group_name_H-M   'P 1'
#
loop_
_entity.id
_entity.type
_entity.pdbx_description
1 polymer ?
#
loop_
_entity_poly.entity_id
_entity_poly.type
_entity_poly.pdbx_seq_one_letter_code
_entity_poly.pdbx_strand_id
1 'polypeptide(L)'
;MYLDYWGFSELPFENVPDPRFFYPSGDHQEALLRMFYAVNRRKGAAMLTGEIGCGKTVISRTLIQDLPQDRYEVGVVANPSLSPIEFLREILYQLGVESADGSNLDLLQALNDQVSKNLNAGRDTVIIIDEAQA
;
A
#
# COMPACT_ATOMS: atom_id res chain seq x y z
N MET A 1 16.26 19.26 25.00
CA MET A 1 16.42 20.72 24.83
C MET A 1 15.42 21.32 23.84
N TYR A 2 15.33 20.89 22.58
CA TYR A 2 14.28 21.41 21.65
C TYR A 2 12.87 20.94 22.04
N LEU A 3 12.70 19.62 22.24
CA LEU A 3 11.41 19.02 22.63
C LEU A 3 10.91 19.57 23.97
N ASP A 4 11.79 19.59 24.99
CA ASP A 4 11.43 20.10 26.32
C ASP A 4 11.09 21.60 26.32
N TYR A 5 11.76 22.40 25.47
CA TYR A 5 11.48 23.82 25.35
C TYR A 5 10.09 24.09 24.75
N TRP A 6 9.68 23.29 23.76
CA TRP A 6 8.38 23.42 23.09
C TRP A 6 7.27 22.53 23.68
N GLY A 7 7.59 21.68 24.65
CA GLY A 7 6.65 20.74 25.25
C GLY A 7 6.21 19.61 24.32
N PHE A 8 7.02 19.25 23.31
CA PHE A 8 6.72 18.15 22.40
C PHE A 8 7.21 16.81 22.95
N SER A 9 6.46 15.74 22.69
CA SER A 9 6.86 14.36 22.98
C SER A 9 7.79 13.76 21.93
N GLU A 10 7.77 14.31 20.72
CA GLU A 10 8.57 13.86 19.56
C GLU A 10 8.85 15.01 18.60
N LEU A 11 9.82 14.81 17.71
CA LEU A 11 10.25 15.85 16.76
C LEU A 11 9.10 16.17 15.79
N PRO A 12 8.69 17.45 15.66
CA PRO A 12 7.70 17.84 14.67
C PRO A 12 8.34 17.92 13.27
N PHE A 13 7.51 17.83 12.23
CA PHE A 13 7.91 17.98 10.82
C PHE A 13 8.92 16.93 10.31
N GLU A 14 8.82 15.70 10.81
CA GLU A 14 9.55 14.56 10.26
C GLU A 14 9.19 14.34 8.78
N ASN A 15 10.17 13.89 7.99
CA ASN A 15 9.99 13.66 6.55
C ASN A 15 9.05 12.49 6.24
N VAL A 16 8.94 11.55 7.18
CA VAL A 16 8.05 10.38 7.02
C VAL A 16 6.74 10.70 7.74
N PRO A 17 5.60 10.74 7.03
CA PRO A 17 4.31 10.96 7.66
C PRO A 17 3.99 9.81 8.61
N ASP A 18 3.73 10.14 9.88
CA ASP A 18 3.29 9.18 10.88
C ASP A 18 1.75 9.16 10.93
N PRO A 19 1.12 8.00 10.65
CA PRO A 19 -0.34 7.87 10.67
C PRO A 19 -1.01 8.22 12.00
N ARG A 20 -0.29 8.21 13.14
CA ARG A 20 -0.82 8.67 14.43
C ARG A 20 -1.29 10.13 14.39
N PHE A 21 -0.72 10.93 13.51
CA PHE A 21 -1.08 12.33 13.30
C PHE A 21 -2.02 12.54 12.10
N PHE A 22 -2.61 11.47 11.57
CA PHE A 22 -3.59 11.59 10.48
C PHE A 22 -4.77 12.44 10.93
N TYR A 23 -5.00 13.56 10.23
CA TYR A 23 -6.20 14.37 10.38
C TYR A 23 -7.25 13.93 9.35
N PRO A 24 -8.34 13.26 9.80
CA PRO A 24 -9.37 12.75 8.91
C PRO A 24 -10.32 13.89 8.51
N SER A 25 -9.88 14.75 7.59
CA SER A 25 -10.78 15.72 6.95
C SER A 25 -11.94 14.98 6.26
N GLY A 26 -13.05 15.67 5.98
CA GLY A 26 -14.20 15.06 5.29
C GLY A 26 -13.80 14.39 3.98
N ASP A 27 -12.95 15.07 3.19
CA ASP A 27 -12.45 14.55 1.91
C ASP A 27 -11.53 13.33 2.11
N HIS A 28 -10.66 13.34 3.12
CA HIS A 28 -9.79 12.20 3.42
C HIS A 28 -10.60 10.98 3.88
N GLN A 29 -11.63 11.17 4.72
CA GLN A 29 -12.52 10.10 5.16
C GLN A 29 -13.30 9.51 3.99
N GLU A 30 -13.84 10.35 3.12
CA GLU A 30 -14.58 9.91 1.95
C GLU A 30 -13.68 9.10 1.01
N ALA A 31 -12.46 9.57 0.74
CA ALA A 31 -11.48 8.85 -0.07
C ALA A 31 -11.13 7.49 0.56
N LEU A 32 -10.82 7.46 1.86
CA LEU A 32 -10.48 6.23 2.57
C LEU A 32 -11.65 5.22 2.55
N LEU A 33 -12.88 5.67 2.78
CA LEU A 33 -14.09 4.83 2.70
C LEU A 33 -14.30 4.22 1.31
N ARG A 34 -14.07 5.01 0.25
CA ARG A 34 -14.17 4.52 -1.13
C ARG A 34 -13.12 3.46 -1.45
N MET A 35 -11.88 3.65 -0.97
CA MET A 35 -10.82 2.66 -1.11
C MET A 35 -11.14 1.38 -0.34
N PHE A 36 -11.62 1.51 0.90
CA PHE A 36 -12.10 0.38 1.70
C PHE A 36 -13.21 -0.40 1.00
N TYR A 37 -14.17 0.31 0.41
CA TYR A 37 -15.26 -0.31 -0.33
C TYR A 37 -14.73 -1.08 -1.55
N ALA A 38 -13.78 -0.51 -2.30
CA ALA A 38 -13.18 -1.17 -3.45
C ALA A 38 -12.46 -2.47 -3.08
N VAL A 39 -11.66 -2.44 -2.00
CA VAL A 39 -10.95 -3.61 -1.46
C VAL A 39 -11.95 -4.66 -0.96
N ASN A 40 -12.90 -4.27 -0.08
CA ASN A 40 -13.88 -5.19 0.49
C ASN A 40 -14.80 -5.85 -0.54
N ARG A 41 -15.15 -5.14 -1.61
CA ARG A 41 -16.03 -5.64 -2.68
C ARG A 41 -15.27 -6.26 -3.85
N ARG A 42 -13.94 -6.42 -3.74
CA ARG A 42 -13.07 -7.01 -4.78
C ARG A 42 -13.35 -6.38 -6.16
N LYS A 43 -13.36 -5.05 -6.24
CA LYS A 43 -13.67 -4.31 -7.47
C LYS A 43 -12.61 -4.43 -8.58
N GLY A 44 -11.54 -5.19 -8.33
CA GLY A 44 -10.45 -5.41 -9.28
C GLY A 44 -9.38 -4.33 -9.21
N ALA A 45 -9.77 -3.07 -9.40
CA ALA A 45 -8.87 -1.92 -9.27
C ALA A 45 -9.61 -0.68 -8.73
N ALA A 46 -8.85 0.20 -8.09
CA ALA A 46 -9.28 1.53 -7.68
C ALA A 46 -8.11 2.50 -7.82
N MET A 47 -8.41 3.77 -8.09
CA MET A 47 -7.41 4.82 -8.27
C MET A 47 -7.75 6.00 -7.36
N LEU A 48 -6.77 6.41 -6.55
CA LEU A 48 -6.86 7.60 -5.73
C LEU A 48 -6.09 8.73 -6.42
N THR A 49 -6.78 9.77 -6.84
CA THR A 49 -6.19 10.93 -7.52
C THR A 49 -6.33 12.20 -6.67
N GLY A 50 -5.47 13.16 -6.93
CA GLY A 50 -5.41 14.43 -6.22
C GLY A 50 -4.09 15.15 -6.47
N GLU A 51 -4.01 16.42 -6.13
CA GLU A 51 -2.81 17.23 -6.30
C GLU A 51 -1.66 16.76 -5.38
N ILE A 52 -0.46 17.26 -5.64
CA ILE A 52 0.72 16.99 -4.79
C ILE A 52 0.45 17.59 -3.41
N GLY A 53 0.72 16.82 -2.35
CA GLY A 53 0.50 17.26 -0.97
C GLY A 53 -0.93 17.06 -0.45
N CYS A 54 -1.88 16.55 -1.24
CA CYS A 54 -3.25 16.27 -0.77
C CYS A 54 -3.38 15.00 0.11
N GLY A 55 -2.29 14.45 0.64
CA GLY A 55 -2.35 13.33 1.57
C GLY A 55 -2.60 11.95 0.95
N LYS A 56 -2.44 11.76 -0.37
CA LYS A 56 -2.64 10.45 -1.04
C LYS A 56 -1.85 9.30 -0.39
N THR A 57 -0.55 9.49 -0.17
CA THR A 57 0.33 8.54 0.52
C THR A 57 -0.08 8.32 1.98
N VAL A 58 -0.64 9.33 2.65
CA VAL A 58 -1.14 9.17 4.01
C VAL A 58 -2.38 8.29 4.00
N ILE A 59 -3.32 8.52 3.07
CA ILE A 59 -4.52 7.69 2.91
C ILE A 59 -4.16 6.24 2.57
N SER A 60 -3.19 6.01 1.67
CA SER A 60 -2.76 4.65 1.34
C SER A 60 -2.16 3.93 2.56
N ARG A 61 -1.33 4.61 3.36
CA ARG A 61 -0.78 4.08 4.62
C ARG A 61 -1.86 3.80 5.66
N THR A 62 -2.82 4.72 5.84
CA THR A 62 -3.95 4.51 6.76
C THR A 62 -4.79 3.32 6.33
N LEU A 63 -5.08 3.16 5.04
CA LEU A 63 -5.79 1.99 4.49
C LEU A 63 -5.07 0.68 4.85
N ILE A 64 -3.74 0.63 4.73
CA ILE A 64 -2.95 -0.55 5.06
C ILE A 64 -3.06 -0.91 6.55
N GLN A 65 -2.99 0.09 7.42
CA GLN A 65 -3.08 -0.12 8.87
C GLN A 65 -4.45 -0.61 9.32
N ASP A 66 -5.50 -0.12 8.66
CA ASP A 66 -6.88 -0.43 9.01
C ASP A 66 -7.38 -1.74 8.35
N LEU A 67 -6.64 -2.32 7.40
CA LEU A 67 -6.96 -3.63 6.80
C LEU A 67 -6.55 -4.78 7.74
N PRO A 68 -7.49 -5.67 8.15
CA PRO A 68 -7.18 -6.81 9.02
C PRO A 68 -6.15 -7.77 8.38
N GLN A 69 -5.01 -7.97 9.05
CA GLN A 69 -3.90 -8.79 8.52
C GLN A 69 -4.24 -10.28 8.38
N ASP A 70 -5.21 -10.76 9.16
CA ASP A 70 -5.75 -12.13 9.08
C ASP A 70 -6.55 -12.36 7.80
N ARG A 71 -7.19 -11.31 7.28
CA ARG A 71 -7.98 -11.36 6.05
C ARG A 71 -7.23 -10.87 4.81
N TYR A 72 -6.28 -9.94 4.95
CA TYR A 72 -5.61 -9.30 3.83
C TYR A 72 -4.11 -9.57 3.83
N GLU A 73 -3.57 -9.88 2.65
CA GLU A 73 -2.14 -9.80 2.39
C GLU A 73 -1.87 -8.60 1.49
N VAL A 74 -1.07 -7.66 1.96
CA VAL A 74 -0.84 -6.39 1.28
C VAL A 74 0.59 -6.30 0.81
N GLY A 75 0.79 -6.07 -0.49
CA GLY A 75 2.09 -5.69 -1.07
C GLY A 75 2.09 -4.22 -1.46
N VAL A 76 3.17 -3.49 -1.17
CA VAL A 76 3.26 -2.04 -1.43
C VAL A 76 4.41 -1.73 -2.38
N VAL A 77 4.10 -1.18 -3.55
CA VAL A 77 5.09 -0.70 -4.52
C VAL A 77 5.15 0.82 -4.44
N ALA A 78 6.19 1.37 -3.81
CA ALA A 78 6.32 2.81 -3.61
C ALA A 78 6.89 3.56 -4.82
N ASN A 79 7.66 2.88 -5.67
CA ASN A 79 8.25 3.44 -6.88
C ASN A 79 7.93 2.55 -8.08
N PRO A 80 7.00 2.95 -8.96
CA PRO A 80 6.61 2.17 -10.12
C PRO A 80 7.51 2.38 -11.33
N SER A 81 8.54 3.25 -11.26
CA SER A 81 9.53 3.48 -12.33
C SER A 81 10.52 2.30 -12.48
N LEU A 82 9.97 1.10 -12.59
CA LEU A 82 10.64 -0.18 -12.75
C LEU A 82 10.31 -0.71 -14.15
N SER A 83 11.21 -1.51 -14.72
CA SER A 83 10.84 -2.31 -15.89
C SER A 83 9.71 -3.29 -15.53
N PRO A 84 8.92 -3.79 -16.50
CA PRO A 84 7.84 -4.73 -16.21
C PRO A 84 8.28 -5.97 -15.41
N ILE A 85 9.50 -6.46 -15.65
CA ILE A 85 10.07 -7.61 -14.93
C ILE A 85 10.41 -7.22 -13.48
N GLU A 86 11.06 -6.08 -13.28
CA GLU A 86 11.39 -5.58 -11.94
C GLU A 86 10.13 -5.26 -11.14
N PHE A 87 9.09 -4.73 -11.78
CA PHE A 87 7.80 -4.46 -11.14
C PHE A 87 7.13 -5.73 -10.63
N LEU A 88 7.13 -6.81 -11.43
CA LEU A 88 6.62 -8.12 -10.98
C LEU A 88 7.46 -8.71 -9.84
N ARG A 89 8.79 -8.56 -9.90
CA ARG A 89 9.70 -8.99 -8.82
C ARG A 89 9.43 -8.21 -7.53
N GLU A 90 9.23 -6.90 -7.62
CA GLU A 90 8.92 -6.05 -6.47
C GLU A 90 7.60 -6.47 -5.83
N ILE A 91 6.56 -6.74 -6.63
CA ILE A 91 5.28 -7.25 -6.11
C ILE A 91 5.49 -8.57 -5.36
N LEU A 92 6.21 -9.53 -5.96
CA LEU A 92 6.46 -10.83 -5.34
C LEU A 92 7.25 -10.68 -4.03
N TYR A 93 8.28 -9.83 -4.03
CA TYR A 93 9.07 -9.51 -2.86
C TYR A 93 8.20 -8.93 -1.73
N GLN A 94 7.33 -7.97 -2.04
CA GLN A 94 6.41 -7.34 -1.08
C GLN A 94 5.34 -8.31 -0.55
N LEU A 95 5.01 -9.37 -1.31
CA LEU A 95 4.15 -10.47 -0.86
C LEU A 95 4.92 -11.57 -0.10
N GLY A 96 6.23 -11.40 0.14
CA GLY A 96 7.07 -12.37 0.85
C GLY A 96 7.41 -13.61 0.01
N VAL A 97 7.33 -13.51 -1.31
CA VAL A 97 7.71 -14.59 -2.23
C VAL A 97 9.13 -14.35 -2.71
N GLU A 98 10.05 -15.25 -2.35
CA GLU A 98 11.38 -15.27 -2.94
C GLU A 98 11.30 -15.77 -4.38
N SER A 99 11.34 -14.85 -5.34
CA SER A 99 11.45 -15.20 -6.75
C SER A 99 12.92 -15.25 -7.17
N ALA A 100 13.36 -16.40 -7.68
CA ALA A 100 14.65 -16.52 -8.35
C ALA A 100 14.68 -15.71 -9.66
N ASP A 101 15.86 -15.58 -10.28
CA ASP A 101 16.00 -15.04 -11.63
C ASP A 101 15.26 -15.92 -12.65
N GLY A 102 13.96 -15.68 -12.79
CA GLY A 102 13.06 -16.36 -13.72
C GLY A 102 12.72 -15.49 -14.93
N SER A 103 12.20 -16.14 -15.97
CA SER A 103 11.57 -15.48 -17.10
C SER A 103 10.30 -14.73 -16.66
N ASN A 104 9.79 -13.84 -17.52
CA ASN A 104 8.51 -13.16 -17.27
C ASN A 104 7.36 -14.14 -17.00
N LEU A 105 7.37 -15.30 -17.65
CA LEU A 105 6.35 -16.33 -17.44
C LEU A 105 6.45 -16.92 -16.03
N ASP A 106 7.66 -17.17 -15.54
CA ASP A 106 7.88 -17.75 -14.20
C ASP A 106 7.42 -16.79 -13.11
N LEU A 107 7.67 -15.49 -13.27
CA LEU A 107 7.21 -14.45 -12.33
C LEU A 107 5.68 -14.36 -12.29
N LEU A 108 5.03 -14.40 -13.46
CA LEU A 108 3.56 -14.39 -13.55
C LEU A 108 2.95 -15.66 -12.95
N GLN A 109 3.59 -16.81 -13.11
CA GLN A 109 3.16 -18.06 -12.48
C GLN A 109 3.28 -17.97 -10.96
N ALA A 110 4.43 -17.53 -10.45
CA ALA A 110 4.64 -17.32 -9.01
C ALA A 110 3.60 -16.36 -8.40
N LEU A 111 3.25 -15.29 -9.11
CA LEU A 111 2.23 -14.35 -8.65
C LEU A 111 0.84 -14.98 -8.60
N ASN A 112 0.46 -15.74 -9.64
CA ASN A 112 -0.81 -16.47 -9.65
C ASN A 112 -0.88 -17.52 -8.56
N ASP A 113 0.21 -18.24 -8.31
CA ASP A 113 0.30 -19.25 -7.25
C ASP A 113 0.12 -18.60 -5.87
N GLN A 114 0.77 -17.46 -5.63
CA GLN A 114 0.63 -16.74 -4.36
C GLN A 114 -0.80 -16.19 -4.17
N VAL A 115 -1.40 -15.60 -5.20
CA VAL A 115 -2.81 -15.14 -5.14
C VAL A 115 -3.77 -16.30 -4.89
N SER A 116 -3.55 -17.44 -5.56
CA SER A 116 -4.37 -18.65 -5.38
C SER A 116 -4.21 -19.25 -4.00
N LYS A 117 -2.99 -19.27 -3.46
CA LYS A 117 -2.69 -19.70 -2.09
C LYS A 117 -3.45 -18.85 -1.07
N ASN A 118 -3.44 -17.53 -1.22
CA ASN A 118 -4.20 -16.64 -0.34
C ASN A 118 -5.70 -16.89 -0.44
N LEU A 119 -6.23 -17.00 -1.65
CA LEU A 119 -7.65 -17.28 -1.86
C LEU A 119 -8.08 -18.58 -1.18
N ASN A 120 -7.28 -19.64 -1.30
CA ASN A 120 -7.53 -20.94 -0.65
C ASN A 120 -7.42 -20.86 0.88
N ALA A 121 -6.61 -19.94 1.41
CA ALA A 121 -6.52 -19.64 2.84
C ALA A 121 -7.61 -18.67 3.33
N GLY A 122 -8.53 -18.23 2.47
CA GLY A 122 -9.57 -17.25 2.79
C GLY A 122 -9.04 -15.80 2.90
N ARG A 123 -7.82 -15.54 2.41
CA ARG A 123 -7.18 -14.22 2.40
C ARG A 123 -7.33 -13.54 1.05
N ASP A 124 -7.51 -12.22 1.06
CA ASP A 124 -7.56 -11.35 -0.10
C ASP A 124 -6.17 -10.73 -0.33
N THR A 125 -5.60 -10.87 -1.53
CA THR A 125 -4.37 -10.17 -1.92
C THR A 125 -4.69 -8.74 -2.38
N VAL A 126 -3.98 -7.75 -1.84
CA VAL A 126 -4.12 -6.34 -2.21
C VAL A 126 -2.75 -5.78 -2.59
N ILE A 127 -2.63 -5.23 -3.79
CA ILE A 127 -1.42 -4.52 -4.21
C ILE A 127 -1.72 -3.03 -4.21
N ILE A 128 -0.91 -2.28 -3.47
CA ILE A 128 -0.98 -0.82 -3.43
C ILE A 128 0.23 -0.28 -4.18
N ILE A 129 -0.04 0.55 -5.17
CA ILE A 129 0.99 1.23 -5.97
C ILE A 129 0.91 2.70 -5.60
N ASP A 130 1.93 3.21 -4.93
CA ASP A 130 2.07 4.64 -4.65
C ASP A 130 2.83 5.32 -5.79
N GLU A 131 2.65 6.63 -5.94
CA GLU A 131 3.27 7.44 -7.01
C GLU A 131 3.09 6.84 -8.42
N ALA A 132 1.92 6.22 -8.68
CA ALA A 132 1.58 5.50 -9.92
C ALA A 132 1.66 6.34 -11.22
N GLN A 133 1.87 7.65 -11.12
CA GLN A 133 2.07 8.55 -12.24
C GLN A 133 3.52 8.64 -12.74
N ALA A 134 4.47 8.05 -12.02
CA ALA A 134 5.90 8.09 -12.33
C ALA A 134 6.29 7.23 -13.54
#